data_AF-A0A8S3GDS9-F1
#
_entry.id   AF-A0A8S3GDS9-F1
#
_cell.length_a   1.000
_cell.length_b   1.000
_cell.length_c   1.000
_cell.angle_alpha   90.00
_cell.angle_beta   90.00
_cell.angle_gamma   90.00
#
_symmetry.space_group_name_H-M   'P 1'
#
loop_
_entity.id
_entity.type
_entity.pdbx_description
1 polymer ?
#
loop_
_entity_poly.entity_id
_entity_poly.type
_entity_poly.pdbx_seq_one_letter_code
_entity_poly.pdbx_strand_id
1 'polypeptide(L)'
;MENYQTNLLILAHEETDMARFLKDYAQMDKTRAGKMMASVSKVLAYTAHQRLALRPPLIRLNNEIETFRHRAVTDTLSTVKRMETARTEYRGSILWLKDASTQLDPEKQLEKFRRVQSQVKQTKGEYDRLKNDVIEKIDLLTASRCNMYSYALAT
;
A
#
# COMPACT_ATOMS: atom_id res chain seq x y z
N MET A 1 1.26 9.28 -8.03
CA MET A 1 2.72 9.47 -8.18
C MET A 1 3.13 9.60 -9.65
N GLU A 2 2.55 8.84 -10.56
CA GLU A 2 2.83 8.96 -12.02
C GLU A 2 2.61 10.38 -12.56
N ASN A 3 1.44 11.00 -12.31
CA ASN A 3 1.18 12.38 -12.75
C ASN A 3 2.24 13.38 -12.27
N TYR A 4 2.72 13.22 -11.03
CA TYR A 4 3.75 14.09 -10.48
C TYR A 4 5.10 13.90 -11.19
N GLN A 5 5.49 12.66 -11.46
CA GLN A 5 6.71 12.36 -12.22
C GLN A 5 6.63 12.86 -13.68
N THR A 6 5.47 12.73 -14.31
CA THR A 6 5.21 13.26 -15.66
C THR A 6 5.33 14.77 -15.67
N ASN A 7 4.69 15.46 -14.73
CA ASN A 7 4.77 16.91 -14.63
C ASN A 7 6.19 17.40 -14.34
N LEU A 8 6.95 16.69 -13.49
CA LEU A 8 8.37 16.95 -13.24
C LEU A 8 9.22 16.86 -14.52
N LEU A 9 8.95 15.85 -15.34
CA LEU A 9 9.68 15.62 -16.59
C LEU A 9 9.37 16.70 -17.63
N ILE A 10 8.11 17.09 -17.76
CA ILE A 10 7.66 18.16 -18.67
C ILE A 10 8.31 19.48 -18.25
N LEU A 11 8.20 19.84 -16.97
CA LEU A 11 8.78 21.08 -16.45
C LEU A 11 10.30 21.13 -16.66
N ALA A 12 11.01 20.02 -16.42
CA ALA A 12 12.44 19.97 -16.66
C ALA A 12 12.80 20.15 -18.15
N HIS A 13 11.98 19.65 -19.07
CA HIS A 13 12.16 19.87 -20.50
C HIS A 13 11.96 21.34 -20.87
N GLU A 14 10.86 21.94 -20.44
CA GLU A 14 10.55 23.35 -20.71
C GLU A 14 11.65 24.29 -20.18
N GLU A 15 12.14 24.04 -18.97
CA GLU A 15 13.26 24.80 -18.41
C GLU A 15 14.56 24.59 -19.18
N THR A 16 14.82 23.38 -19.66
CA THR A 16 16.01 23.09 -20.46
C THR A 16 15.95 23.80 -21.81
N ASP A 17 14.79 23.83 -22.45
CA ASP A 17 14.59 24.51 -23.72
C ASP A 17 14.71 26.03 -23.56
N MET A 18 14.11 26.60 -22.51
CA MET A 18 14.27 28.01 -22.17
C MET A 18 15.73 28.36 -21.82
N ALA A 19 16.43 27.46 -21.12
CA ALA A 19 17.85 27.65 -20.81
C ALA A 19 18.71 27.73 -22.09
N ARG A 20 18.45 26.85 -23.07
CA ARG A 20 19.14 26.89 -24.38
C ARG A 20 18.81 28.17 -25.13
N PHE A 21 17.53 28.52 -25.23
CA PHE A 21 17.08 29.76 -25.85
C PHE A 21 17.81 30.98 -25.28
N LEU A 22 17.80 31.16 -23.95
CA LEU A 22 18.47 32.30 -23.32
C LEU A 22 20.00 32.28 -23.50
N LYS A 23 20.61 31.10 -23.59
CA LYS A 23 22.05 30.97 -23.85
C LYS A 23 22.41 31.49 -25.23
N ASP A 24 21.61 31.15 -26.24
CA ASP A 24 21.87 31.53 -27.63
C ASP A 24 21.75 33.04 -27.82
N TYR A 25 20.69 33.67 -27.27
CA TYR A 25 20.53 35.13 -27.33
C TYR A 25 21.58 35.87 -26.48
N ALA A 26 22.00 35.30 -25.35
CA ALA A 26 23.08 35.87 -24.55
C ALA A 26 24.42 35.95 -25.29
N GLN A 27 24.67 35.07 -26.26
CA GLN A 27 25.89 35.12 -27.09
C GLN A 27 25.85 36.25 -28.12
N MET A 28 24.65 36.62 -28.58
CA MET A 28 24.44 37.68 -29.57
C MET A 28 24.40 39.08 -28.93
N ASP A 29 23.90 39.18 -27.69
CA ASP A 29 23.74 40.44 -26.96
C ASP A 29 24.91 40.72 -26.01
N LYS A 30 25.75 41.71 -26.33
CA LYS A 30 26.91 42.12 -25.51
C LYS A 30 26.55 43.12 -24.39
N THR A 31 25.27 43.51 -24.27
CA THR A 31 24.81 44.45 -23.25
C THR A 31 24.66 43.78 -21.88
N ARG A 32 24.17 44.54 -20.90
CA ARG A 32 23.78 44.00 -19.59
C ARG A 32 22.67 42.95 -19.70
N ALA A 33 21.77 43.07 -20.69
CA ALA A 33 20.69 42.12 -20.89
C ALA A 33 21.22 40.73 -21.28
N GLY A 34 22.18 40.64 -22.20
CA GLY A 34 22.83 39.36 -22.51
C GLY A 34 23.55 38.71 -21.33
N LYS A 35 24.21 39.49 -20.47
CA LYS A 35 24.78 38.96 -19.20
C LYS A 35 23.70 38.40 -18.28
N MET A 36 22.55 39.06 -18.17
CA MET A 36 21.41 38.56 -17.39
C MET A 36 20.84 37.28 -18.00
N MET A 37 20.64 37.23 -19.32
CA MET A 37 20.17 36.03 -20.03
C MET A 37 21.10 34.83 -19.80
N ALA A 38 22.42 35.02 -19.88
CA ALA A 38 23.39 33.96 -19.57
C ALA A 38 23.27 33.46 -18.13
N SER A 39 23.02 34.35 -17.17
CA SER A 39 22.83 33.96 -15.77
C SER A 39 21.54 33.18 -15.57
N VAL A 40 20.43 33.62 -16.15
CA VAL A 40 19.14 32.93 -16.06
C VAL A 40 19.22 31.56 -16.74
N SER A 41 19.87 31.47 -17.90
CA SER A 41 20.13 30.21 -18.61
C SER A 41 20.81 29.16 -17.71
N LYS A 42 21.88 29.56 -16.99
CA LYS A 42 22.59 28.67 -16.05
C LYS A 42 21.68 28.20 -14.91
N VAL A 43 20.88 29.10 -14.34
CA VAL A 43 19.94 28.76 -13.26
C VAL A 43 18.88 27.79 -13.77
N LEU A 44 18.26 28.06 -14.92
CA LEU A 44 17.25 27.17 -15.51
C LEU A 44 17.81 25.78 -15.79
N ALA A 45 18.98 25.68 -16.43
CA ALA A 45 19.65 24.41 -16.68
C ALA A 45 19.96 23.65 -15.39
N TYR A 46 20.42 24.34 -14.34
CA TYR A 46 20.67 23.74 -13.03
C TYR A 46 19.37 23.22 -12.40
N THR A 47 18.31 24.03 -12.39
CA THR A 47 17.03 23.65 -11.79
C THR A 47 16.33 22.51 -12.54
N ALA A 48 16.45 22.46 -13.88
CA ALA A 48 15.99 21.35 -14.69
C ALA A 48 16.72 20.04 -14.32
N HIS A 49 18.04 20.12 -14.16
CA HIS A 49 18.85 18.98 -13.73
C HIS A 49 18.44 18.47 -12.34
N GLN A 50 18.25 19.37 -11.37
CA GLN A 50 17.78 18.98 -10.02
C GLN A 50 16.42 18.29 -10.07
N ARG A 51 15.48 18.76 -10.90
CA ARG A 51 14.18 18.10 -11.09
C ARG A 51 14.32 16.69 -11.64
N LEU A 52 15.17 16.50 -12.64
CA LEU A 52 15.43 15.16 -13.19
C LEU A 52 16.09 14.24 -12.16
N ALA A 53 16.96 14.77 -11.29
CA ALA A 53 17.58 14.02 -10.21
C ALA A 53 16.58 13.51 -9.15
N LEU A 54 15.40 14.13 -9.04
CA LEU A 54 14.31 13.64 -8.18
C LEU A 54 13.58 12.42 -8.76
N ARG A 55 13.69 12.14 -10.06
CA ARG A 55 12.93 11.04 -10.67
C ARG A 55 13.32 9.65 -10.13
N PRO A 56 14.60 9.28 -10.04
CA PRO A 56 14.98 7.98 -9.49
C PRO A 56 14.45 7.68 -8.08
N PRO A 57 14.59 8.57 -7.07
CA PRO A 57 14.03 8.30 -5.75
C PRO A 57 12.50 8.21 -5.76
N LEU A 58 11.80 9.03 -6.54
CA LEU A 58 10.33 8.96 -6.67
C LEU A 58 9.85 7.65 -7.30
N ILE A 59 10.56 7.14 -8.32
CA ILE A 59 10.26 5.84 -8.93
C ILE A 59 10.46 4.72 -7.92
N ARG A 60 11.60 4.71 -7.21
CA ARG A 60 11.87 3.71 -6.17
C ARG A 60 10.78 3.70 -5.11
N LEU A 61 10.46 4.87 -4.54
CA LEU A 61 9.40 5.02 -3.54
C LEU A 61 8.06 4.48 -4.08
N ASN A 62 7.72 4.76 -5.34
CA ASN A 62 6.49 4.28 -5.95
C ASN A 62 6.46 2.76 -6.02
N ASN A 63 7.55 2.14 -6.48
CA ASN A 63 7.65 0.69 -6.61
C ASN A 63 7.58 -0.02 -5.24
N GLU A 64 8.20 0.54 -4.21
CA GLU A 64 8.13 0.03 -2.84
C GLU A 64 6.69 0.07 -2.32
N ILE A 65 6.01 1.22 -2.45
CA ILE A 65 4.60 1.38 -2.03
C ILE A 65 3.69 0.41 -2.78
N GLU A 66 3.85 0.33 -4.10
CA GLU A 66 3.03 -0.56 -4.93
C GLU A 66 3.26 -2.03 -4.57
N THR A 67 4.50 -2.42 -4.27
CA THR A 67 4.82 -3.78 -3.82
C THR A 67 4.19 -4.06 -2.45
N PHE A 68 4.36 -3.16 -1.49
CA PHE A 68 3.78 -3.29 -0.16
C PHE A 68 2.24 -3.42 -0.24
N ARG A 69 1.59 -2.57 -1.04
CA ARG A 69 0.14 -2.61 -1.24
C ARG A 69 -0.31 -3.90 -1.90
N HIS A 70 0.27 -4.28 -3.03
CA HIS A 70 -0.19 -5.44 -3.78
C HIS A 70 0.16 -6.78 -3.14
N ARG A 71 1.25 -6.84 -2.37
CA ARG A 71 1.72 -8.06 -1.71
C ARG A 71 1.28 -8.11 -0.26
N ALA A 72 1.85 -7.25 0.60
CA ALA A 72 1.69 -7.35 2.04
C ALA A 72 0.26 -7.03 2.50
N VAL A 73 -0.35 -5.96 1.96
CA VAL A 73 -1.73 -5.60 2.33
C VAL A 73 -2.72 -6.65 1.80
N THR A 74 -2.58 -7.09 0.55
CA THR A 74 -3.45 -8.12 -0.03
C THR A 74 -3.36 -9.45 0.72
N ASP A 75 -2.16 -9.89 1.09
CA ASP A 75 -1.96 -11.11 1.86
C ASP A 75 -2.60 -11.03 3.26
N THR A 76 -2.44 -9.91 3.95
CA THR A 76 -3.09 -9.65 5.25
C THR A 76 -4.61 -9.66 5.09
N LEU A 77 -5.14 -8.98 4.06
CA LEU A 77 -6.56 -8.94 3.76
C LEU A 77 -7.13 -10.34 3.48
N SER A 78 -6.39 -11.20 2.79
CA SER A 78 -6.79 -12.59 2.53
C SER A 78 -6.97 -13.37 3.84
N THR A 79 -6.05 -13.22 4.79
CA THR A 79 -6.18 -13.84 6.12
C THR A 79 -7.36 -13.27 6.91
N VAL A 80 -7.60 -11.95 6.86
CA VAL A 80 -8.76 -11.33 7.50
C VAL A 80 -10.07 -11.89 6.94
N LYS A 81 -10.21 -11.99 5.61
CA LYS A 81 -11.41 -12.56 4.96
C LYS A 81 -11.66 -14.01 5.37
N ARG A 82 -10.62 -14.82 5.48
CA ARG A 82 -10.71 -16.21 5.97
C ARG A 82 -11.19 -16.24 7.42
N MET A 83 -10.64 -15.38 8.29
CA MET A 83 -11.07 -15.26 9.68
C MET A 83 -12.54 -14.85 9.80
N GLU A 84 -12.99 -13.88 9.00
CA GLU A 84 -14.39 -13.43 8.97
C GLU A 84 -15.35 -14.54 8.50
N THR A 85 -14.92 -15.35 7.55
CA THR A 85 -15.67 -16.53 7.08
C THR A 85 -15.80 -17.55 8.23
N ALA A 86 -14.68 -17.92 8.87
CA ALA A 86 -14.68 -18.84 10.01
C ALA A 86 -15.51 -18.31 11.20
N ARG A 87 -15.49 -16.99 11.44
CA ARG A 87 -16.34 -16.34 12.44
C ARG A 87 -17.82 -16.52 12.13
N THR A 88 -18.21 -16.39 10.87
CA THR A 88 -19.60 -16.57 10.42
C THR A 88 -20.04 -18.01 10.58
N GLU A 89 -19.20 -18.98 10.19
CA GLU A 89 -19.45 -20.41 10.38
C GLU A 89 -19.60 -20.79 11.86
N TYR A 90 -18.72 -20.28 12.73
CA TYR A 90 -18.82 -20.49 14.17
C TYR A 90 -20.11 -19.91 14.77
N ARG A 91 -20.52 -18.72 14.34
CA ARG A 91 -21.81 -18.14 14.76
C ARG A 91 -22.98 -18.98 14.28
N GLY A 92 -22.93 -19.49 13.04
CA GLY A 92 -23.93 -20.39 12.49
C GLY A 92 -24.05 -21.70 13.28
N SER A 93 -22.92 -22.32 13.63
CA SER A 93 -22.92 -23.56 14.41
C SER A 93 -23.49 -23.37 15.83
N ILE A 94 -23.24 -22.22 16.47
CA ILE A 94 -23.87 -21.87 17.75
C ILE A 94 -25.39 -21.75 17.62
N LEU A 95 -25.89 -21.11 16.57
CA LEU A 95 -27.33 -20.98 16.33
C LEU A 95 -27.98 -22.37 16.15
N TRP A 96 -27.32 -23.28 15.42
CA TRP A 96 -27.78 -24.66 15.29
C TRP A 96 -27.74 -25.43 16.60
N LEU A 97 -26.74 -25.21 17.46
CA LEU A 97 -26.67 -25.83 18.78
C LEU A 97 -27.84 -25.38 19.65
N LYS A 98 -28.17 -24.08 19.62
CA LYS A 98 -29.32 -23.54 20.35
C LYS A 98 -30.63 -24.16 19.86
N ASP A 99 -30.83 -24.25 18.55
CA ASP A 99 -32.03 -24.86 17.96
C ASP A 99 -32.14 -26.35 18.33
N ALA A 100 -31.06 -27.11 18.16
CA ALA A 100 -30.99 -28.52 18.54
C ALA A 100 -31.22 -28.76 20.04
N SER A 101 -30.79 -27.84 20.90
CA SER A 101 -31.03 -27.90 22.35
C SER A 101 -32.49 -27.63 22.72
N THR A 102 -33.19 -26.79 21.94
CA THR A 102 -34.57 -26.38 22.24
C THR A 102 -35.57 -27.45 21.79
N GLN A 103 -35.24 -28.21 20.74
CA GLN A 103 -36.06 -29.29 20.17
C GLN A 103 -35.67 -30.69 20.70
N LEU A 104 -34.91 -30.77 21.81
CA LEU A 104 -34.28 -32.00 22.25
C LEU A 104 -35.29 -32.97 22.89
N ASP A 105 -35.75 -33.96 22.14
CA ASP A 105 -36.35 -35.18 22.67
C ASP A 105 -35.23 -36.09 23.24
N PRO A 106 -35.22 -36.37 24.57
CA PRO A 106 -34.12 -37.06 25.26
C PRO A 106 -33.72 -38.42 24.66
N GLU A 107 -34.67 -39.17 24.08
CA GLU A 107 -34.41 -40.52 23.56
C GLU A 107 -34.05 -40.54 22.07
N LYS A 108 -34.44 -39.51 21.30
CA LYS A 108 -34.35 -39.55 19.82
C LYS A 108 -33.40 -38.54 19.20
N GLN A 109 -32.95 -37.51 19.92
CA GLN A 109 -32.18 -36.39 19.35
C GLN A 109 -30.78 -36.20 19.98
N LEU A 110 -30.37 -37.08 20.88
CA LEU A 110 -29.09 -36.97 21.60
C LEU A 110 -27.86 -37.04 20.66
N GLU A 111 -27.91 -37.89 19.64
CA GLU A 111 -26.83 -38.05 18.67
C GLU A 111 -26.67 -36.81 17.78
N LYS A 112 -27.79 -36.25 17.30
CA LYS A 112 -27.82 -34.97 16.56
C LYS A 112 -27.21 -33.85 17.41
N PHE A 113 -27.58 -33.76 18.69
CA PHE A 113 -27.02 -32.78 19.61
C PHE A 113 -25.51 -32.94 19.79
N ARG A 114 -25.01 -34.17 20.02
CA ARG A 114 -23.56 -34.45 20.12
C ARG A 114 -22.80 -34.05 18.85
N ARG A 115 -23.38 -34.33 17.68
CA ARG A 115 -22.79 -33.94 16.38
C ARG A 115 -22.68 -32.42 16.23
N VAL A 116 -23.76 -31.70 16.55
CA VAL A 116 -23.76 -30.22 16.50
C VAL A 116 -22.77 -29.64 17.52
N GLN A 117 -22.69 -30.20 18.72
CA GLN A 117 -21.71 -29.78 19.74
C GLN A 117 -20.26 -29.97 19.27
N SER A 118 -19.96 -31.09 18.59
CA SER A 118 -18.65 -31.33 17.98
C SER A 118 -18.32 -30.28 16.91
N GLN A 119 -19.30 -29.97 16.04
CA GLN A 119 -19.15 -28.94 15.00
C GLN A 119 -18.87 -27.54 15.61
N VAL A 120 -19.54 -27.20 16.70
CA VAL A 120 -19.30 -25.94 17.43
C VAL A 120 -17.86 -25.87 17.95
N LYS A 121 -17.36 -26.95 18.55
CA LYS A 121 -15.97 -27.02 19.04
C LYS A 121 -14.96 -26.85 17.90
N GLN A 122 -15.19 -27.53 16.78
CA GLN A 122 -14.32 -27.45 15.61
C GLN A 122 -14.29 -26.04 15.00
N THR A 123 -15.46 -25.48 14.71
CA THR A 123 -15.57 -24.13 14.10
C THR A 123 -15.04 -23.04 15.03
N LYS A 124 -15.21 -23.18 16.36
CA LYS A 124 -14.58 -22.29 17.34
C LYS A 124 -13.06 -22.35 17.26
N GLY A 125 -12.49 -23.57 17.23
CA GLY A 125 -11.05 -23.76 17.16
C GLY A 125 -10.42 -23.12 15.93
N GLU A 126 -11.04 -23.29 14.76
CA GLU A 126 -10.56 -22.67 13.52
C GLU A 126 -10.71 -21.13 13.55
N TYR A 127 -11.82 -20.61 14.07
CA TYR A 127 -12.00 -19.17 14.25
C TYR A 127 -10.95 -18.57 15.20
N ASP A 128 -10.72 -19.18 16.36
CA ASP A 128 -9.74 -18.70 17.34
C ASP A 128 -8.30 -18.74 16.79
N ARG A 129 -7.97 -19.78 16.01
CA ARG A 129 -6.70 -19.88 15.30
C ARG A 129 -6.51 -18.74 14.29
N LEU A 130 -7.48 -18.56 13.38
CA LEU A 130 -7.42 -17.51 12.36
C LEU A 130 -7.45 -16.10 12.95
N LYS A 131 -8.12 -15.90 14.09
CA LYS A 131 -8.10 -14.64 14.84
C LYS A 131 -6.68 -14.29 15.30
N ASN A 132 -5.92 -15.25 15.80
CA ASN A 132 -4.52 -15.04 16.17
C ASN A 132 -3.65 -14.77 14.94
N ASP A 133 -3.83 -15.54 13.86
CA ASP A 133 -3.12 -15.32 12.58
C ASP A 133 -3.31 -13.87 12.06
N VAL A 134 -4.53 -13.32 12.20
CA VAL A 134 -4.82 -11.94 11.81
C VAL A 134 -4.05 -10.93 12.65
N ILE A 135 -4.01 -11.10 13.98
CA ILE A 135 -3.31 -10.18 14.89
C ILE A 135 -1.82 -10.14 14.53
N GLU A 136 -1.18 -11.30 14.43
CA GLU A 136 0.24 -11.40 14.09
C GLU A 136 0.55 -10.80 12.72
N LYS A 137 -0.31 -11.04 11.72
CA LYS A 137 -0.11 -10.44 10.38
C LYS A 137 -0.28 -8.92 10.40
N ILE A 138 -1.21 -8.37 11.16
CA ILE A 138 -1.38 -6.91 11.27
C ILE A 138 -0.16 -6.27 11.93
N ASP A 139 0.40 -6.91 12.95
CA ASP A 139 1.62 -6.43 13.62
C ASP A 139 2.81 -6.43 12.64
N LEU A 140 3.00 -7.54 11.92
CA LEU A 140 4.03 -7.65 10.88
C LEU A 140 3.82 -6.64 9.73
N LEU A 141 2.58 -6.44 9.29
CA LEU A 141 2.23 -5.46 8.26
C LEU A 141 2.58 -4.05 8.71
N THR A 142 2.32 -3.72 9.97
CA THR A 142 2.63 -2.42 10.57
C THR A 142 4.14 -2.20 10.64
N ALA A 143 4.89 -3.19 11.13
CA ALA A 143 6.35 -3.13 11.17
C ALA A 143 6.96 -3.00 9.76
N SER A 144 6.47 -3.81 8.81
CA SER A 144 6.90 -3.77 7.41
C SER A 144 6.65 -2.40 6.77
N ARG A 145 5.48 -1.79 7.02
CA ARG A 145 5.16 -0.43 6.53
C ARG A 145 6.13 0.61 7.09
N CYS A 146 6.40 0.56 8.39
CA CYS A 146 7.33 1.49 9.03
C CYS A 146 8.74 1.33 8.45
N ASN A 147 9.23 0.10 8.30
CA ASN A 147 10.53 -0.17 7.70
C ASN A 147 10.62 0.34 6.26
N MET A 148 9.61 0.03 5.43
CA MET A 148 9.54 0.50 4.05
C MET A 148 9.69 2.02 3.96
N TYR A 149 8.92 2.79 4.75
CA TYR A 149 9.02 4.25 4.74
C TYR A 149 10.35 4.77 5.30
N SER A 150 10.86 4.17 6.38
CA SER A 150 12.15 4.55 6.95
C SER A 150 13.29 4.42 5.95
N TYR A 151 13.32 3.34 5.16
CA TYR A 151 14.35 3.17 4.12
C TYR A 151 14.08 4.03 2.88
N ALA A 152 12.84 4.06 2.39
CA ALA A 152 12.52 4.76 1.15
C ALA A 152 12.62 6.29 1.26
N LEU A 153 12.48 6.85 2.46
CA LEU A 153 12.54 8.31 2.70
C LEU A 153 13.87 8.78 3.27
N ALA A 154 14.78 7.88 3.66
CA ALA A 154 16.12 8.25 4.14
C ALA A 154 17.11 8.59 3.00
N THR A 155 16.67 8.54 1.74
CA THR A 155 17.50 8.81 0.54
C THR A 155 17.03 10.06 -0.18
#